data_AF-A0A2N6AST3-F1
#
_entry.id   AF-A0A2N6AST3-F1
#
_cell.length_a   1.000
_cell.length_b   1.000
_cell.length_c   1.000
_cell.angle_alpha   90.00
_cell.angle_beta   90.00
_cell.angle_gamma   90.00
#
_symmetry.space_group_name_H-M   'P 1'
#
loop_
_entity.id
_entity.type
_entity.pdbx_description
1 polymer ?
#
loop_
_entity_poly.entity_id
_entity_poly.type
_entity_poly.pdbx_seq_one_letter_code
_entity_poly.pdbx_strand_id
1 'polypeptide(L)'
;MARPQFHSCADEIPALGGAYLLLLRLQRSLRPDLKAFANLRLMPGWYVYCGSAYGPGGMRARLKRHLAPQKAPRWHVDHLSLAASTRIAVPVPGGSECTLFAALSSAPDFSIPAPGFGSSDCRRCASHLLLFRTVS
;
A
#
# COMPACT_ATOMS: atom_id res chain seq x y z
N MET A 1 -21.12 -3.58 10.82
CA MET A 1 -20.05 -3.35 9.81
C MET A 1 -19.61 -4.71 9.27
N ALA A 2 -19.42 -4.84 7.97
CA ALA A 2 -18.92 -6.10 7.39
C ALA A 2 -17.47 -6.37 7.87
N ARG A 3 -17.12 -7.64 8.11
CA ARG A 3 -15.74 -8.02 8.44
C ARG A 3 -14.80 -7.66 7.28
N PRO A 4 -13.60 -7.12 7.55
CA PRO A 4 -12.61 -6.90 6.50
C PRO A 4 -12.23 -8.25 5.87
N GLN A 5 -12.18 -8.27 4.53
CA GLN A 5 -11.75 -9.42 3.75
C GLN A 5 -10.31 -9.23 3.29
N PHE A 6 -9.52 -10.30 3.39
CA PHE A 6 -8.10 -10.30 3.06
C PHE A 6 -7.89 -11.16 1.81
N HIS A 7 -7.26 -10.59 0.78
CA HIS A 7 -7.08 -11.28 -0.50
C HIS A 7 -5.61 -11.32 -0.91
N SER A 8 -5.12 -12.51 -1.28
CA SER A 8 -3.79 -12.70 -1.88
C SER A 8 -3.82 -12.67 -3.42
N CYS A 9 -5.00 -12.84 -4.03
CA CYS A 9 -5.28 -12.61 -5.45
C CYS A 9 -6.44 -11.61 -5.62
N ALA A 10 -6.77 -11.23 -6.86
CA ALA A 10 -7.79 -10.22 -7.11
C ALA A 10 -9.15 -10.78 -7.57
N ASP A 11 -9.30 -12.10 -7.68
CA ASP A 11 -10.43 -12.72 -8.36
C ASP A 11 -11.77 -12.42 -7.66
N GLU A 12 -11.74 -12.34 -6.34
CA GLU A 12 -12.90 -12.09 -5.47
C GLU A 12 -13.06 -10.60 -5.10
N ILE A 13 -12.13 -9.73 -5.49
CA ILE A 13 -12.20 -8.31 -5.13
C ILE A 13 -13.27 -7.61 -5.97
N PRO A 14 -14.22 -6.84 -5.42
CA PRO A 14 -15.22 -6.13 -6.22
C PRO A 14 -14.59 -5.17 -7.23
N ALA A 15 -15.12 -5.13 -8.46
CA ALA A 15 -14.72 -4.17 -9.50
C ALA A 15 -15.36 -2.78 -9.29
N LEU A 16 -15.35 -2.30 -8.05
CA LEU A 16 -15.96 -1.04 -7.62
C LEU A 16 -14.88 0.02 -7.36
N GLY A 17 -15.28 1.28 -7.44
CA GLY A 17 -14.47 2.41 -6.98
C GLY A 17 -14.29 2.40 -5.46
N GLY A 18 -13.11 2.76 -4.98
CA GLY A 18 -12.84 2.86 -3.55
C GLY A 18 -11.36 2.93 -3.20
N ALA A 19 -11.07 2.68 -1.93
CA ALA A 19 -9.71 2.63 -1.39
C ALA A 19 -9.35 1.22 -0.92
N TYR A 20 -8.08 0.99 -0.64
CA TYR A 20 -7.58 -0.29 -0.19
C TYR A 20 -6.37 -0.12 0.71
N LEU A 21 -6.17 -1.11 1.57
CA LEU A 21 -4.90 -1.36 2.21
C LEU A 21 -4.18 -2.46 1.43
N LEU A 22 -2.89 -2.27 1.20
CA LEU A 22 -1.99 -3.29 0.69
C LEU A 22 -0.92 -3.57 1.74
N LEU A 23 -1.01 -4.75 2.35
CA LEU A 23 -0.06 -5.24 3.34
C LEU A 23 1.08 -5.95 2.62
N LEU A 24 2.31 -5.56 2.94
CA LEU A 24 3.52 -6.02 2.29
C LEU A 24 4.54 -6.46 3.33
N ARG A 25 5.06 -7.69 3.21
CA ARG A 25 6.19 -8.15 4.04
C ARG A 25 7.49 -8.08 3.25
N LEU A 26 8.44 -7.30 3.74
CA LEU A 26 9.83 -7.34 3.28
C LEU A 26 10.65 -8.25 4.20
N GLN A 27 11.31 -9.26 3.63
CA GLN A 27 12.27 -10.13 4.36
C GLN A 27 13.70 -9.57 4.35
N ARG A 28 14.00 -8.69 3.39
CA ARG A 28 15.30 -8.05 3.22
C ARG A 28 15.13 -6.55 3.02
N SER A 29 16.17 -5.78 3.31
CA SER A 29 16.11 -4.34 3.05
C SER A 29 15.95 -4.04 1.55
N LEU A 30 15.20 -3.01 1.22
CA LEU A 30 14.93 -2.56 -0.14
C LEU A 30 15.37 -1.11 -0.32
N ARG A 31 16.09 -0.83 -1.40
CA ARG A 31 16.30 0.53 -1.92
C ARG A 31 15.45 0.65 -3.20
N PRO A 32 14.30 1.34 -3.16
CA PRO A 32 13.48 1.53 -4.34
C PRO A 32 14.24 2.34 -5.39
N ASP A 33 14.24 1.88 -6.64
CA ASP A 33 14.77 2.65 -7.78
C ASP A 33 13.79 3.76 -8.18
N LEU A 34 13.75 4.81 -7.37
CA LEU A 34 12.87 5.97 -7.53
C LEU A 34 13.69 7.23 -7.27
N LYS A 35 13.79 8.12 -8.26
CA LYS A 35 14.61 9.35 -8.17
C LYS A 35 14.30 10.19 -6.92
N ALA A 36 13.02 10.36 -6.59
CA ALA A 36 12.58 11.11 -5.40
C ALA A 36 12.95 10.44 -4.06
N PHE A 37 13.32 9.14 -4.09
CA PHE A 37 13.64 8.33 -2.93
C PHE A 37 15.03 7.68 -3.04
N ALA A 38 15.97 8.29 -3.77
CA ALA A 38 17.29 7.69 -4.04
C ALA A 38 18.07 7.28 -2.77
N ASN A 39 17.91 8.04 -1.68
CA ASN A 39 18.57 7.76 -0.40
C ASN A 39 17.73 6.88 0.56
N LEU A 40 16.50 6.51 0.17
CA LEU A 40 15.61 5.71 1.00
C LEU A 40 16.12 4.27 1.12
N ARG A 41 16.14 3.76 2.35
CA ARG A 41 16.32 2.34 2.62
C ARG A 41 15.19 1.84 3.51
N LEU A 42 14.35 0.99 2.94
CA LEU A 42 13.27 0.31 3.68
C LEU A 42 13.85 -0.94 4.33
N MET A 43 13.71 -1.06 5.64
CA MET A 43 14.21 -2.21 6.41
C MET A 43 13.24 -3.41 6.31
N PRO A 44 13.69 -4.64 6.62
CA PRO A 44 12.76 -5.78 6.76
C PRO A 44 11.63 -5.44 7.73
N GLY A 45 10.39 -5.77 7.39
CA GLY A 45 9.25 -5.20 8.10
C GLY A 45 7.91 -5.47 7.42
N TRP A 46 6.84 -5.25 8.18
CA TRP A 46 5.48 -5.19 7.66
C TRP A 46 5.15 -3.75 7.29
N TYR A 47 4.78 -3.54 6.03
CA TYR A 47 4.38 -2.26 5.50
C TYR A 47 2.90 -2.30 5.14
N VAL A 48 2.24 -1.16 5.31
CA VAL A 48 0.86 -0.96 4.87
C VAL A 48 0.85 0.24 3.94
N TYR A 49 0.38 0.01 2.71
CA TYR A 49 0.17 1.07 1.74
C TYR A 49 -1.32 1.37 1.61
N CYS A 50 -1.69 2.63 1.76
CA CYS A 50 -3.05 3.12 1.51
C CYS A 50 -3.15 3.61 0.06
N GLY A 51 -4.08 3.07 -0.71
CA GLY A 51 -4.27 3.51 -2.09
C GLY A 51 -5.73 3.57 -2.49
N SER A 52 -6.01 4.27 -3.59
CA SER A 52 -7.34 4.41 -4.17
C SER A 52 -7.38 3.96 -5.63
N ALA A 53 -8.58 3.60 -6.08
CA ALA A 53 -8.85 3.15 -7.43
C ALA A 53 -10.28 3.47 -7.83
N TYR A 54 -10.47 4.64 -8.45
CA TYR A 54 -11.76 5.11 -8.99
C TYR A 54 -11.84 5.06 -10.53
N GLY A 55 -10.75 4.64 -11.19
CA GLY A 55 -10.71 4.49 -12.65
C GLY A 55 -11.30 3.16 -13.15
N PRO A 56 -11.16 2.87 -14.46
CA PRO A 56 -11.67 1.66 -15.08
C PRO A 56 -11.24 0.38 -14.36
N GLY A 57 -12.20 -0.51 -14.08
CA GLY A 57 -11.98 -1.77 -13.36
C GLY A 57 -11.79 -1.64 -11.84
N GLY A 58 -11.80 -0.42 -11.30
CA GLY A 58 -11.84 -0.13 -9.86
C GLY A 58 -10.72 -0.78 -9.05
N MET A 59 -11.02 -1.10 -7.79
CA MET A 59 -10.08 -1.75 -6.88
C MET A 59 -9.60 -3.09 -7.41
N ARG A 60 -10.47 -3.91 -8.04
CA ARG A 60 -10.07 -5.20 -8.64
C ARG A 60 -8.89 -5.04 -9.59
N ALA A 61 -8.98 -4.11 -10.55
CA ALA A 61 -7.91 -3.91 -11.53
C ALA A 61 -6.61 -3.40 -10.88
N ARG A 62 -6.71 -2.44 -9.95
CA ARG A 62 -5.54 -1.87 -9.26
C ARG A 62 -4.86 -2.90 -8.35
N LEU A 63 -5.64 -3.65 -7.58
CA LEU A 63 -5.12 -4.68 -6.68
C LEU A 63 -4.62 -5.90 -7.43
N LYS A 64 -5.24 -6.31 -8.54
CA LYS A 64 -4.70 -7.34 -9.44
C LYS A 64 -3.27 -7.02 -9.84
N ARG A 65 -3.02 -5.77 -10.21
CA ARG A 65 -1.68 -5.30 -10.52
C ARG A 65 -0.76 -5.40 -9.31
N HIS A 66 -1.13 -4.82 -8.16
CA HIS A 66 -0.23 -4.78 -7.01
C HIS A 66 0.04 -6.18 -6.42
N LEU A 67 -0.90 -7.12 -6.54
CA LEU A 67 -0.73 -8.50 -6.12
C LEU A 67 0.12 -9.31 -7.11
N ALA A 68 0.18 -8.95 -8.40
CA ALA A 68 0.91 -9.72 -9.42
C ALA A 68 2.41 -9.93 -9.10
N PRO A 69 2.96 -11.15 -9.22
CA PRO A 69 4.36 -11.48 -8.91
C PRO A 69 5.37 -10.75 -9.80
N GLN A 70 5.00 -10.47 -11.04
CA GLN A 70 5.84 -9.82 -12.04
C GLN A 70 5.06 -8.71 -12.73
N LYS A 71 5.72 -7.57 -12.92
CA LYS A 71 5.21 -6.38 -13.62
C LYS A 71 6.35 -5.37 -13.80
N ALA A 72 6.28 -4.55 -14.84
CA ALA A 72 7.08 -3.33 -14.90
C ALA A 72 6.55 -2.34 -13.84
N PRO A 73 7.39 -1.77 -12.97
CA PRO A 73 6.94 -0.80 -11.96
C PRO A 73 6.37 0.47 -12.63
N ARG A 74 5.24 0.96 -12.11
CA ARG A 74 4.61 2.22 -12.57
C ARG A 74 4.26 3.15 -11.42
N TRP A 75 3.92 2.59 -10.26
CA TRP A 75 3.63 3.33 -9.03
C TRP A 75 4.72 3.09 -7.99
N HIS A 76 4.92 4.03 -7.06
CA HIS A 76 5.93 3.89 -5.99
C HIS A 76 5.81 2.55 -5.26
N VAL A 77 4.58 2.15 -4.89
CA VAL A 77 4.32 0.88 -4.19
C VAL A 77 4.66 -0.37 -5.03
N ASP A 78 4.73 -0.27 -6.36
CA ASP A 78 5.08 -1.42 -7.20
C ASP A 78 6.49 -1.93 -6.85
N HIS A 79 7.44 -1.04 -6.54
CA HIS A 79 8.80 -1.41 -6.13
C HIS A 79 8.81 -2.25 -4.84
N LEU A 80 7.95 -1.91 -3.87
CA LEU A 80 7.81 -2.71 -2.64
C LEU A 80 7.08 -4.01 -2.95
N SER A 81 6.00 -3.97 -3.72
CA SER A 81 5.19 -5.16 -4.02
C SER A 81 5.97 -6.22 -4.81
N LEU A 82 6.91 -5.80 -5.67
CA LEU A 82 7.81 -6.68 -6.42
C LEU A 82 8.84 -7.35 -5.50
N ALA A 83 9.30 -6.65 -4.47
CA ALA A 83 10.28 -7.17 -3.52
C ALA A 83 9.66 -7.92 -2.33
N ALA A 84 8.35 -7.79 -2.12
CA ALA A 84 7.66 -8.35 -0.97
C ALA A 84 7.48 -9.87 -1.08
N SER A 85 7.82 -10.57 -0.01
CA SER A 85 7.57 -12.01 0.13
C SER A 85 6.08 -12.31 0.29
N THR A 86 5.31 -11.36 0.81
CA THR A 86 3.89 -11.50 1.09
C THR A 86 3.16 -10.23 0.68
N ARG A 87 2.00 -10.41 0.05
CA ARG A 87 1.11 -9.36 -0.46
C ARG A 87 -0.31 -9.73 -0.12
N ILE A 88 -1.00 -8.86 0.62
CA ILE A 88 -2.39 -9.05 0.99
C ILE A 88 -3.12 -7.73 0.77
N ALA A 89 -4.27 -7.78 0.12
CA ALA A 89 -5.13 -6.64 -0.13
C ALA A 89 -6.36 -6.68 0.77
N VAL A 90 -6.77 -5.51 1.26
CA VAL A 90 -8.03 -5.29 1.97
C VAL A 90 -8.80 -4.19 1.25
N PRO A 91 -9.83 -4.52 0.44
CA PRO A 91 -10.61 -3.54 -0.29
C PRO A 91 -11.60 -2.82 0.61
N VAL A 92 -11.81 -1.53 0.36
CA VAL A 92 -12.74 -0.65 1.06
C VAL A 92 -13.58 0.10 0.02
N PRO A 93 -14.70 -0.50 -0.44
CA PRO A 93 -15.59 0.11 -1.43
C PRO A 93 -16.03 1.52 -1.00
N GLY A 94 -15.94 2.50 -1.91
CA GLY A 94 -16.27 3.89 -1.64
C GLY A 94 -15.34 4.62 -0.64
N GLY A 95 -14.32 3.95 -0.11
CA GLY A 95 -13.39 4.53 0.86
C GLY A 95 -12.36 5.48 0.24
N SER A 96 -11.67 6.23 1.11
CA SER A 96 -10.59 7.17 0.73
C SER A 96 -9.26 6.73 1.30
N GLU A 97 -8.20 6.76 0.49
CA GLU A 97 -6.83 6.46 0.93
C GLU A 97 -6.34 7.40 2.04
N CYS A 98 -6.75 8.67 2.00
CA CYS A 98 -6.40 9.63 3.05
C CYS A 98 -7.11 9.30 4.37
N THR A 99 -8.37 8.85 4.32
CA THR A 99 -9.10 8.40 5.53
C THR A 99 -8.44 7.16 6.13
N LEU A 100 -8.05 6.20 5.29
CA LEU A 100 -7.31 5.00 5.72
C LEU A 100 -5.96 5.37 6.35
N PHE A 101 -5.20 6.24 5.68
CA PHE A 101 -3.93 6.72 6.19
C PHE A 101 -4.08 7.45 7.53
N ALA A 102 -5.04 8.36 7.64
CA ALA A 102 -5.31 9.09 8.88
C ALA A 102 -5.57 8.12 10.05
N ALA A 103 -6.46 7.14 9.86
CA ALA A 103 -6.81 6.15 10.87
C ALA A 103 -5.61 5.31 11.33
N LEU A 104 -4.75 4.88 10.42
CA LEU A 104 -3.57 4.08 10.77
C LEU A 104 -2.45 4.94 11.37
N SER A 105 -2.22 6.14 10.85
CA SER A 105 -1.16 7.03 11.32
C SER A 105 -1.39 7.59 12.72
N SER A 106 -2.64 7.61 13.20
CA SER A 106 -2.97 7.98 14.59
C SER A 106 -2.69 6.86 15.61
N ALA A 107 -2.49 5.62 15.15
CA ALA A 107 -2.18 4.50 16.04
C ALA A 107 -0.68 4.45 16.35
N PRO A 108 -0.29 4.16 17.59
CA PRO A 108 1.11 4.18 18.04
C PRO A 108 1.98 3.13 17.36
N ASP A 109 1.36 2.06 16.85
CA ASP A 109 2.05 0.94 16.21
C ASP A 109 2.52 1.26 14.79
N PHE A 110 2.16 2.41 14.23
CA PHE A 110 2.55 2.79 12.87
C PHE A 110 3.51 3.97 12.85
N SER A 111 4.37 3.98 11.83
CA SER A 111 5.23 5.12 11.55
C SER A 111 5.38 5.35 10.06
N ILE A 112 5.88 6.52 9.69
CA ILE A 112 6.10 6.91 8.30
C ILE A 112 7.56 6.64 7.94
N PRO A 113 7.87 5.56 7.18
CA PRO A 113 9.25 5.24 6.81
C PRO A 113 9.76 6.09 5.64
N ALA A 114 8.86 6.72 4.87
CA ALA A 114 9.19 7.47 3.67
C ALA A 114 8.17 8.62 3.46
N PRO A 115 8.50 9.86 3.88
CA PRO A 115 7.68 11.02 3.61
C PRO A 115 7.45 11.25 2.11
N GLY A 116 6.24 11.61 1.70
CA GLY A 116 5.83 11.82 0.31
C GLY A 116 5.55 10.53 -0.49
N PHE A 117 5.77 9.36 0.10
CA PHE A 117 5.63 8.09 -0.63
C PHE A 117 4.18 7.77 -0.97
N GLY A 118 3.85 7.88 -2.26
CA GLY A 118 2.52 7.56 -2.78
C GLY A 118 1.47 8.63 -2.50
N SER A 119 1.88 9.80 -2.02
CA SER A 119 1.02 10.97 -1.75
C SER A 119 1.35 12.16 -2.67
N SER A 120 1.91 11.92 -3.86
CA SER A 120 2.36 12.99 -4.77
C SER A 120 1.25 13.94 -5.23
N ASP A 121 0.02 13.44 -5.30
CA ASP A 121 -1.21 14.18 -5.60
C ASP A 121 -1.99 14.60 -4.33
N CYS A 122 -1.50 14.24 -3.14
CA CYS A 122 -2.13 14.55 -1.86
C CYS A 122 -1.27 15.49 -1.01
N ARG A 123 -1.72 16.74 -0.87
CA ARG A 123 -1.01 17.77 -0.07
C ARG A 123 -1.18 17.63 1.45
N ARG A 124 -2.13 16.80 1.92
CA ARG A 124 -2.49 16.68 3.34
C ARG A 124 -1.79 15.52 4.04
N CYS A 125 -1.47 14.46 3.30
CA CYS A 125 -0.87 13.26 3.86
C CYS A 125 0.65 13.33 3.77
N ALA A 126 1.32 13.15 4.92
CA ALA A 126 2.77 13.09 4.98
C ALA A 126 3.35 11.89 4.22
N SER A 127 2.57 10.84 4.00
CA SER A 127 2.86 9.69 3.14
C SER A 127 1.55 8.92 2.91
N HIS A 128 1.55 7.92 2.04
CA HIS A 128 0.55 6.85 2.04
C HIS A 128 1.16 5.47 2.35
N LEU A 129 2.45 5.43 2.69
CA LEU A 129 3.16 4.25 3.17
C LEU A 129 3.39 4.36 4.68
N LEU A 130 3.04 3.29 5.38
CA LEU A 130 3.27 3.13 6.81
C LEU A 130 4.09 1.86 7.08
N LEU A 131 4.92 1.91 8.10
CA LEU A 131 5.64 0.78 8.68
C LEU A 131 4.94 0.39 9.98
N PHE A 132 4.51 -0.87 10.08
CA PHE A 132 4.06 -1.46 11.33
C PHE A 132 5.28 -1.76 12.21
N ARG A 133 5.33 -1.08 13.36
CA ARG A 133 6.32 -1.28 14.40
C ARG A 133 5.85 -2.45 15.25
N THR A 134 6.57 -3.56 15.20
CA THR A 134 6.41 -4.58 16.22
C THR A 134 6.94 -3.99 17.53
N VAL A 135 6.05 -3.75 18.49
CA VAL A 135 6.45 -3.49 19.87
C VAL A 135 7.12 -4.78 20.36
N SER A 136 8.36 -4.67 20.83
CA SER A 136 9.07 -5.81 21.46
C SER A 136 8.54 -6.02 22.87
#